data_AF-A0A7T0C4L5-F1
#
_entry.id   AF-A0A7T0C4L5-F1
#
_cell.length_a   1.000
_cell.length_b   1.000
_cell.length_c   1.000
_cell.angle_alpha   90.00
_cell.angle_beta   90.00
_cell.angle_gamma   90.00
#
_symmetry.space_group_name_H-M   'P 1'
#
loop_
_entity.id
_entity.type
_entity.pdbx_description
1 polymer ?
#
loop_
_entity_poly.entity_id
_entity_poly.type
_entity_poly.pdbx_seq_one_letter_code
_entity_poly.pdbx_strand_id
1 'polypeptide(L)'
;MKKAFILTAGLIFGLAATASADQINNGQTATCVDAQSIEISVETIANASSDKFGYTDNDRGTASLVVWKSSNFTSVPITLGPNDSNHTLVTTDKGLTGIGVRGENGRNKVVLQHQPAFSRGDSIGDISGTVKITNTGTNSVSIKCM
;
A
#
# COMPACT_ATOMS: atom_id res chain seq x y z
N MET A 1 -43.75 13.67 40.63
CA MET A 1 -42.46 12.94 40.62
C MET A 1 -42.64 11.65 39.84
N LYS A 2 -42.05 11.57 38.64
CA LYS A 2 -41.88 10.41 37.73
C LYS A 2 -41.72 11.02 36.33
N LYS A 3 -40.83 10.45 35.52
CA LYS A 3 -40.38 10.89 34.17
C LYS A 3 -39.08 11.72 34.14
N ALA A 4 -38.01 11.14 34.68
CA ALA A 4 -36.65 11.53 34.32
C ALA A 4 -35.73 10.29 34.42
N PHE A 5 -36.09 9.20 33.73
CA PHE A 5 -35.32 7.95 33.81
C PHE A 5 -35.30 7.15 32.51
N ILE A 6 -35.34 7.83 31.36
CA ILE A 6 -35.10 7.19 30.06
C ILE A 6 -34.25 8.14 29.22
N LEU A 7 -32.99 8.33 29.64
CA LEU A 7 -31.95 8.91 28.77
C LEU A 7 -30.58 8.30 29.12
N THR A 8 -30.57 7.01 29.48
CA THR A 8 -29.35 6.29 29.89
C THR A 8 -29.33 4.86 29.35
N ALA A 9 -30.07 4.60 28.27
CA ALA A 9 -30.06 3.34 27.56
C ALA A 9 -29.90 3.64 26.07
N GLY A 10 -28.71 3.36 25.53
CA GLY A 10 -28.50 3.38 24.08
C GLY A 10 -27.28 4.16 23.57
N LEU A 11 -26.25 4.39 24.39
CA LEU A 11 -24.90 4.63 23.85
C LEU A 11 -24.10 3.34 23.97
N ILE A 12 -24.60 2.28 23.34
CA ILE A 12 -23.75 1.15 22.95
C ILE A 12 -22.84 1.75 21.88
N PHE A 13 -21.64 2.13 22.28
CA PHE A 13 -20.53 2.41 21.39
C PHE A 13 -20.28 1.15 20.55
N GLY A 14 -21.03 1.01 19.46
CA GLY A 14 -20.56 0.26 18.31
C GLY A 14 -19.41 1.08 17.74
N LEU A 15 -18.19 0.80 18.20
CA LEU A 15 -16.99 1.09 17.41
C LEU A 15 -17.08 0.23 16.16
N ALA A 16 -17.92 0.65 15.21
CA ALA A 16 -17.83 0.19 13.85
C ALA A 16 -16.42 0.55 13.39
N ALA A 17 -15.65 -0.45 12.96
CA ALA A 17 -14.34 -0.26 12.35
C ALA A 17 -14.47 0.81 11.26
N THR A 18 -14.00 2.02 11.54
CA THR A 18 -14.03 3.09 10.56
C THR A 18 -12.95 2.75 9.57
N ALA A 19 -13.33 2.38 8.34
CA ALA A 19 -12.36 2.28 7.28
C ALA A 19 -11.71 3.67 7.11
N SER A 20 -10.46 3.83 7.56
CA SER A 20 -9.73 5.08 7.44
C SER A 20 -8.93 5.03 6.15
N ALA A 21 -9.24 5.95 5.24
CA ALA A 21 -8.40 6.23 4.09
C ALA A 21 -7.56 7.47 4.43
N ASP A 22 -6.24 7.31 4.42
CA ASP A 22 -5.28 8.39 4.65
C ASP A 22 -4.32 8.49 3.48
N GLN A 23 -3.86 9.71 3.19
CA GLN A 23 -2.84 9.95 2.18
C GLN A 23 -1.56 10.40 2.85
N ILE A 24 -0.51 9.59 2.73
CA ILE A 24 0.79 9.86 3.35
C ILE A 24 1.80 10.35 2.32
N ASN A 25 2.36 11.53 2.56
CA ASN A 25 3.47 12.10 1.79
C ASN A 25 4.81 11.61 2.34
N ASN A 26 5.92 11.96 1.68
CA ASN A 26 7.26 11.58 2.10
C ASN A 26 7.52 11.91 3.59
N GLY A 27 7.98 10.92 4.34
CA GLY A 27 8.28 11.00 5.77
C GLY A 27 7.07 10.86 6.69
N GLN A 28 5.85 10.90 6.15
CA GLN A 28 4.64 10.72 6.95
C GLN A 28 4.36 9.23 7.21
N THR A 29 3.64 8.98 8.30
CA THR A 29 3.31 7.62 8.76
C THR A 29 1.81 7.50 9.03
N ALA A 30 1.17 6.52 8.41
CA ALA A 30 -0.19 6.09 8.74
C ALA A 30 -0.13 4.97 9.79
N THR A 31 -1.16 4.89 10.63
CA THR A 31 -1.32 3.80 11.60
C THR A 31 -2.67 3.13 11.42
N CYS A 32 -2.67 1.82 11.19
CA CYS A 32 -3.86 0.97 11.22
C CYS A 32 -3.82 0.12 12.50
N VAL A 33 -4.95 0.01 13.21
CA VAL A 33 -5.07 -0.80 14.43
C VAL A 33 -6.15 -1.84 14.21
N ASP A 34 -5.80 -3.11 14.41
CA ASP A 34 -6.69 -4.28 14.29
C ASP A 34 -7.44 -4.36 12.95
N ALA A 35 -6.80 -3.88 11.88
CA ALA A 35 -7.37 -3.92 10.54
C ALA A 35 -7.48 -5.36 10.02
N GLN A 36 -8.62 -5.69 9.43
CA GLN A 36 -8.84 -6.93 8.70
C GLN A 36 -8.10 -6.91 7.36
N SER A 37 -7.99 -5.74 6.75
CA SER A 37 -7.24 -5.55 5.52
C SER A 37 -6.65 -4.15 5.42
N ILE A 38 -5.47 -4.03 4.81
CA ILE A 38 -4.84 -2.75 4.54
C ILE A 38 -4.52 -2.70 3.04
N GLU A 39 -5.16 -1.79 2.33
CA GLU A 39 -4.82 -1.50 0.94
C GLU A 39 -3.82 -0.34 0.89
N ILE A 40 -2.74 -0.54 0.13
CA ILE A 40 -1.68 0.45 -0.10
C ILE A 40 -1.64 0.66 -1.60
N SER A 41 -1.82 1.90 -2.05
CA SER A 41 -1.87 2.22 -3.48
C SER A 41 -1.18 3.54 -3.80
N VAL A 42 -0.60 3.60 -5.00
CA VAL A 42 0.04 4.80 -5.55
C VAL A 42 -0.56 5.10 -6.91
N GLU A 43 -0.67 6.39 -7.22
CA GLU A 43 -1.14 6.83 -8.53
C GLU A 43 -0.14 6.47 -9.64
N THR A 44 -0.66 6.16 -10.82
CA THR A 44 0.18 5.98 -12.01
C THR A 44 0.48 7.34 -12.62
N ILE A 45 1.71 7.81 -12.45
CA ILE A 45 2.15 9.13 -12.91
C ILE A 45 2.95 8.96 -14.20
N ALA A 46 2.50 9.57 -15.30
CA ALA A 46 3.17 9.49 -16.59
C ALA A 46 4.65 9.90 -16.50
N ASN A 47 5.50 9.20 -17.25
CA ASN A 47 6.92 9.53 -17.34
C ASN A 47 7.07 10.92 -17.96
N ALA A 48 7.74 11.82 -17.24
CA ALA A 48 8.18 13.08 -17.78
C ALA A 48 9.67 12.95 -18.12
N SER A 49 10.07 13.46 -19.29
CA SER A 49 11.46 13.45 -19.76
C SER A 49 11.78 14.84 -20.27
N SER A 50 12.82 15.45 -19.72
CA SER A 50 13.30 16.77 -20.13
C SER A 50 14.60 16.73 -20.93
N ASP A 51 15.18 15.54 -21.14
CA ASP A 51 16.42 15.40 -21.90
C ASP A 51 16.28 14.59 -23.20
N LYS A 52 17.31 14.73 -24.05
CA LYS A 52 17.40 14.07 -25.37
C LYS A 52 17.65 12.57 -25.30
N PHE A 53 18.01 12.05 -24.12
CA PHE A 53 18.32 10.64 -23.89
C PHE A 53 17.11 9.87 -23.35
N GLY A 54 16.04 10.57 -23.00
CA GLY A 54 14.79 9.97 -22.52
C GLY A 54 14.84 9.59 -21.05
N TYR A 55 15.78 10.13 -20.25
CA TYR A 55 15.77 9.87 -18.81
C TYR A 55 14.59 10.57 -18.17
N THR A 56 13.95 9.86 -17.23
CA THR A 56 12.79 10.43 -16.54
C THR A 56 13.24 11.40 -15.47
N ASP A 57 12.62 12.57 -15.42
CA ASP A 57 12.87 13.58 -14.38
C ASP A 57 11.94 13.44 -13.18
N ASN A 58 10.98 12.51 -13.25
CA ASN A 58 10.09 12.15 -12.16
C ASN A 58 10.24 10.68 -11.75
N ASP A 59 9.82 10.37 -10.52
CA ASP A 59 9.86 9.02 -9.95
C ASP A 59 8.70 8.12 -10.43
N ARG A 60 8.12 8.41 -11.62
CA ARG A 60 7.20 7.55 -12.39
C ARG A 60 6.01 6.93 -11.63
N GLY A 61 5.57 7.54 -10.53
CA GLY A 61 4.51 7.00 -9.67
C GLY A 61 4.96 5.83 -8.79
N THR A 62 6.26 5.68 -8.54
CA THR A 62 6.82 4.67 -7.65
C THR A 62 6.55 5.01 -6.20
N ALA A 63 6.11 4.05 -5.39
CA ALA A 63 6.05 4.19 -3.94
C ALA A 63 7.13 3.37 -3.28
N SER A 64 7.74 3.91 -2.23
CA SER A 64 8.69 3.20 -1.37
C SER A 64 8.25 3.34 0.08
N LEU A 65 7.85 2.23 0.70
CA LEU A 65 7.27 2.21 2.03
C LEU A 65 8.02 1.27 2.96
N VAL A 66 7.98 1.58 4.26
CA VAL A 66 8.35 0.65 5.32
C VAL A 66 7.11 0.35 6.14
N VAL A 67 6.75 -0.94 6.21
CA VAL A 67 5.60 -1.43 6.98
C VAL A 67 6.08 -2.15 8.22
N TRP A 68 5.89 -1.54 9.38
CA TRP A 68 6.15 -2.15 10.68
C TRP A 68 4.87 -2.76 11.26
N LYS A 69 4.96 -3.98 11.81
CA LYS A 69 3.82 -4.70 12.38
C LYS A 69 4.13 -5.13 13.82
N SER A 70 3.18 -4.95 14.72
CA SER A 70 3.33 -5.40 16.11
C SER A 70 3.15 -6.89 16.30
N SER A 71 2.38 -7.57 15.43
CA SER A 71 2.09 -9.01 15.48
C SER A 71 3.35 -9.88 15.58
N ASN A 72 4.43 -9.46 14.92
CA ASN A 72 5.68 -10.20 14.80
C ASN A 72 6.92 -9.31 14.93
N PHE A 73 6.76 -8.03 15.26
CA PHE A 73 7.83 -7.04 15.38
C PHE A 73 8.74 -6.94 14.13
N THR A 74 8.18 -7.14 12.93
CA THR A 74 8.94 -7.03 11.67
C THR A 74 8.67 -5.70 10.95
N SER A 75 9.69 -5.23 10.24
CA SER A 75 9.59 -4.16 9.25
C SER A 75 9.82 -4.74 7.86
N VAL A 76 8.84 -4.56 6.96
CA VAL A 76 8.91 -5.06 5.58
C VAL A 76 8.90 -3.88 4.62
N PRO A 77 9.90 -3.77 3.73
CA PRO A 77 9.86 -2.78 2.67
C PRO A 77 8.85 -3.19 1.61
N ILE A 78 8.06 -2.23 1.12
CA ILE A 78 7.15 -2.42 -0.02
C ILE A 78 7.47 -1.37 -1.07
N THR A 79 7.65 -1.83 -2.31
CA THR A 79 7.79 -0.97 -3.47
C THR A 79 6.64 -1.23 -4.44
N LEU A 80 5.99 -0.16 -4.90
CA LEU A 80 4.99 -0.19 -5.96
C LEU A 80 5.55 0.62 -7.13
N GLY A 81 5.42 0.13 -8.36
CA GLY A 81 6.08 0.71 -9.53
C GLY A 81 5.23 0.56 -10.78
N PRO A 82 4.10 1.30 -10.91
CA PRO A 82 3.14 1.08 -11.98
C PRO A 82 3.65 1.40 -13.38
N ASN A 83 4.66 2.25 -13.50
CA ASN A 83 5.33 2.58 -14.76
C ASN A 83 6.74 2.00 -14.88
N ASP A 84 7.15 1.16 -13.92
CA ASP A 84 8.38 0.39 -14.02
C ASP A 84 8.08 -0.90 -14.77
N SER A 85 8.67 -1.03 -15.96
CA SER A 85 8.47 -2.18 -16.85
C SER A 85 9.67 -3.09 -16.83
N ASN A 86 9.44 -4.41 -16.70
CA ASN A 86 10.45 -5.43 -17.00
C ASN A 86 10.23 -6.10 -18.36
N HIS A 87 9.44 -5.46 -19.24
CA HIS A 87 9.13 -6.04 -20.52
C HIS A 87 10.42 -6.35 -21.29
N THR A 88 10.46 -7.51 -21.94
CA THR A 88 11.48 -7.82 -22.92
C THR A 88 11.57 -6.67 -23.91
N LEU A 89 12.79 -6.27 -24.26
CA LEU A 89 13.02 -5.34 -25.36
C LEU A 89 12.52 -6.04 -26.64
N VAL A 90 11.38 -5.58 -27.15
CA VAL A 90 10.81 -6.05 -28.42
C VAL A 90 10.50 -4.88 -29.36
N THR A 91 10.41 -3.66 -28.81
CA THR A 91 10.12 -2.43 -29.53
C THR A 91 11.33 -1.90 -30.30
N THR A 92 12.51 -1.87 -29.68
CA THR A 92 13.74 -1.35 -30.31
C THR A 92 14.30 -2.31 -31.36
N ASP A 93 14.27 -3.60 -31.07
CA ASP A 93 14.74 -4.70 -31.89
C ASP A 93 13.65 -5.28 -32.81
N LYS A 94 12.41 -4.75 -32.77
CA LYS A 94 11.28 -5.14 -33.65
C LYS A 94 11.03 -6.66 -33.70
N GLY A 95 11.35 -7.39 -32.63
CA GLY A 95 11.23 -8.85 -32.58
C GLY A 95 12.30 -9.63 -33.35
N LEU A 96 13.42 -9.00 -33.73
CA LEU A 96 14.54 -9.66 -34.43
C LEU A 96 15.19 -10.79 -33.62
N THR A 97 14.96 -10.84 -32.31
CA THR A 97 15.45 -11.90 -31.42
C THR A 97 14.55 -13.14 -31.42
N GLY A 98 13.36 -13.09 -32.05
CA GLY A 98 12.38 -14.18 -32.04
C GLY A 98 11.77 -14.47 -30.66
N ILE A 99 12.06 -13.63 -29.67
CA ILE A 99 11.52 -13.73 -28.32
C ILE A 99 10.21 -12.94 -28.27
N GLY A 100 9.11 -13.60 -27.90
CA GLY A 100 7.83 -12.92 -27.68
C GLY A 100 7.89 -11.94 -26.50
N VAL A 101 6.95 -10.99 -26.45
CA VAL A 101 6.84 -10.06 -25.31
C VAL A 101 6.67 -10.85 -24.02
N ARG A 102 7.57 -10.68 -23.06
CA ARG A 102 7.46 -11.21 -21.69
C ARG A 102 7.63 -10.06 -20.70
N GLY A 103 7.12 -10.27 -19.50
CA GLY A 103 7.15 -9.25 -18.44
C GLY A 103 5.84 -8.47 -18.37
N GLU A 104 5.68 -7.74 -17.26
CA GLU A 104 4.57 -6.82 -17.00
C GLU A 104 5.14 -5.54 -16.38
N ASN A 105 4.33 -4.49 -16.31
CA ASN A 105 4.62 -3.39 -15.40
C ASN A 105 4.45 -3.84 -13.93
N GLY A 106 5.12 -3.14 -13.03
CA GLY A 106 4.92 -3.32 -11.59
C GLY A 106 3.49 -3.02 -11.15
N ARG A 107 3.13 -3.51 -9.96
CA ARG A 107 1.79 -3.27 -9.40
C ARG A 107 1.70 -1.83 -8.87
N ASN A 108 0.54 -1.19 -9.05
CA ASN A 108 0.20 0.10 -8.44
C ASN A 108 -0.37 -0.04 -7.02
N LYS A 109 -0.60 -1.27 -6.57
CA LYS A 109 -1.38 -1.58 -5.38
C LYS A 109 -1.00 -2.92 -4.78
N VAL A 110 -1.01 -2.97 -3.46
CA VAL A 110 -0.93 -4.21 -2.68
C VAL A 110 -2.00 -4.20 -1.59
N VAL A 111 -2.51 -5.37 -1.25
CA VAL A 111 -3.47 -5.55 -0.16
C VAL A 111 -2.88 -6.52 0.85
N LEU A 112 -2.68 -6.03 2.08
CA LEU A 112 -2.28 -6.85 3.22
C LEU A 112 -3.55 -7.38 3.90
N GLN A 113 -3.51 -8.61 4.39
CA GLN A 113 -4.66 -9.31 4.93
C GLN A 113 -4.37 -9.82 6.33
N HIS A 114 -5.35 -9.68 7.23
CA HIS A 114 -5.29 -10.30 8.53
C HIS A 114 -5.23 -11.82 8.39
N GLN A 115 -4.35 -12.47 9.16
CA GLN A 115 -4.27 -13.92 9.20
C GLN A 115 -4.75 -14.43 10.58
N PRO A 116 -5.89 -15.15 10.64
CA PRO A 116 -6.47 -15.57 11.92
C PRO A 116 -5.69 -16.70 12.61
N ALA A 117 -4.79 -17.37 11.89
CA ALA A 117 -3.99 -18.46 12.42
C ALA A 117 -2.51 -18.24 12.13
N PHE A 118 -1.68 -18.37 13.17
CA PHE A 118 -0.23 -18.38 13.05
C PHE A 118 0.20 -19.67 12.34
N SER A 119 0.35 -19.63 11.01
CA SER A 119 1.03 -20.72 10.29
C SER A 119 2.53 -20.63 10.57
N ARG A 120 3.16 -21.78 10.85
CA ARG A 120 4.56 -21.93 11.31
C ARG A 120 5.59 -21.48 10.28
N GLY A 121 5.62 -20.18 9.93
CA GLY A 121 6.55 -19.57 8.98
C GLY A 121 5.97 -18.52 8.04
N ASP A 122 4.63 -18.37 7.96
CA ASP A 122 3.96 -17.39 7.06
C ASP A 122 3.61 -16.06 7.77
N SER A 123 4.08 -15.88 9.00
CA SER A 123 3.71 -14.73 9.84
C SER A 123 4.14 -13.37 9.26
N ILE A 124 4.96 -13.34 8.21
CA ILE A 124 5.36 -12.11 7.52
C ILE A 124 4.12 -11.38 6.97
N GLY A 125 3.05 -12.09 6.62
CA GLY A 125 1.81 -11.48 6.12
C GLY A 125 0.88 -10.92 7.20
N ASP A 126 1.03 -11.34 8.47
CA ASP A 126 0.02 -11.04 9.49
C ASP A 126 0.04 -9.57 9.94
N ILE A 127 -1.06 -8.88 9.69
CA ILE A 127 -1.32 -7.49 10.07
C ILE A 127 -2.17 -7.36 11.35
N SER A 128 -2.34 -8.43 12.13
CA SER A 128 -3.02 -8.36 13.43
C SER A 128 -2.34 -7.33 14.37
N GLY A 129 -3.15 -6.61 15.16
CA GLY A 129 -2.63 -5.56 16.04
C GLY A 129 -2.35 -4.23 15.31
N THR A 130 -1.28 -3.56 15.72
CA THR A 130 -0.90 -2.24 15.18
C THR A 130 0.05 -2.39 14.00
N VAL A 131 -0.29 -1.76 12.89
CA VAL A 131 0.56 -1.61 11.71
C VAL A 131 0.87 -0.14 11.49
N LYS A 132 2.16 0.18 11.35
CA LYS A 132 2.65 1.52 11.03
C LYS A 132 3.26 1.50 9.64
N ILE A 133 2.81 2.41 8.77
CA ILE A 133 3.20 2.45 7.36
C ILE A 133 3.83 3.81 7.13
N THR A 134 5.14 3.83 6.91
CA THR A 134 5.90 5.06 6.67
C THR A 134 6.23 5.17 5.19
N ASN A 135 5.88 6.30 4.59
CA ASN A 135 6.29 6.60 3.22
C ASN A 135 7.72 7.14 3.24
N THR A 136 8.60 6.48 2.50
CA THR A 136 10.02 6.84 2.32
C THR A 136 10.34 7.28 0.89
N GLY A 137 9.35 7.19 -0.02
CA GLY A 137 9.45 7.63 -1.40
C GLY A 137 8.95 9.06 -1.59
N THR A 138 9.11 9.58 -2.80
CA THR A 138 8.72 10.96 -3.13
C THR A 138 7.22 11.10 -3.41
N ASN A 139 6.59 10.08 -3.98
CA ASN A 139 5.18 10.12 -4.37
C ASN A 139 4.28 9.87 -3.15
N SER A 140 3.14 10.57 -3.10
CA SER A 140 2.12 10.34 -2.08
C SER A 140 1.49 8.96 -2.24
N VAL A 141 1.15 8.30 -1.13
CA VAL A 141 0.56 6.96 -1.12
C VAL A 141 -0.77 7.00 -0.39
N SER A 142 -1.79 6.35 -0.96
CA SER A 142 -3.07 6.16 -0.31
C SER A 142 -3.08 4.86 0.48
N ILE A 143 -3.44 4.96 1.75
CA ILE A 143 -3.56 3.87 2.70
C ILE A 143 -5.02 3.74 3.10
N LYS A 144 -5.60 2.55 2.94
CA LYS A 144 -6.96 2.28 3.39
C LYS A 144 -6.96 1.11 4.38
N CYS A 145 -7.14 1.43 5.65
CA CYS A 145 -7.35 0.43 6.71
C CYS A 145 -8.83 0.02 6.69
N MET A 146 -9.14 -1.27 6.73
CA MET A 146 -10.49 -1.84 6.70
C MET A 146 -10.67 -2.88 7.80
#